data_AF-A0A821VMM6-F1
#
_entry.id   AF-A0A821VMM6-F1
#
_cell.length_a   1.000
_cell.length_b   1.000
_cell.length_c   1.000
_cell.angle_alpha   90.00
_cell.angle_beta   90.00
_cell.angle_gamma   90.00
#
_symmetry.space_group_name_H-M   'P 1'
#
loop_
_entity.id
_entity.type
_entity.pdbx_description
1 polymer ?
#
loop_
_entity_poly.entity_id
_entity_poly.type
_entity_poly.pdbx_seq_one_letter_code
_entity_poly.pdbx_strand_id
1 'polypeptide(L)' 'MHFKALNPKIDAKRFNIHVVQHLTPFPTRKNNNGKQEPVAIGINSFGMGGNNAHAIVEEYHPSERTNLTKDSSA' A
#
# COMPACT_ATOMS: atom_id res chain seq x y z
N MET A 1 -0.44 1.02 21.46
CA MET A 1 -0.98 -0.11 20.64
C MET A 1 -1.36 -1.24 21.58
N HIS A 2 -2.61 -1.73 21.53
CA HIS A 2 -3.11 -2.82 22.39
C HIS A 2 -3.28 -4.12 21.59
N PHE A 3 -2.21 -4.60 20.96
CA PHE A 3 -2.20 -5.85 20.21
C PHE A 3 -1.30 -6.86 20.93
N LYS A 4 -1.88 -7.97 21.41
CA LYS A 4 -1.14 -9.04 22.11
C LYS A 4 -0.92 -10.27 21.23
N ALA A 5 -1.93 -10.65 20.46
CA ALA A 5 -1.90 -11.79 19.55
C ALA A 5 -2.96 -11.59 18.46
N LEU A 6 -2.73 -12.17 17.28
CA LEU A 6 -3.72 -12.22 16.21
C LEU A 6 -4.88 -13.14 16.62
N ASN A 7 -6.11 -12.79 16.24
CA ASN A 7 -7.26 -13.66 16.45
C ASN A 7 -7.04 -15.02 15.73
N PRO A 8 -7.12 -16.18 16.42
CA PRO A 8 -6.90 -17.50 15.82
C PRO A 8 -7.85 -17.84 14.66
N LYS A 9 -8.98 -17.14 14.54
CA LYS A 9 -9.91 -17.30 13.41
C LYS A 9 -9.40 -16.67 12.10
N ILE A 10 -8.28 -15.95 12.13
CA ILE A 10 -7.69 -15.30 10.95
C ILE A 10 -6.48 -16.12 10.49
N ASP A 11 -6.58 -16.71 9.30
CA ASP A 11 -5.46 -17.42 8.67
C ASP A 11 -4.52 -16.44 7.96
N ALA A 12 -3.56 -15.90 8.72
CA ALA A 12 -2.59 -14.93 8.20
C ALA A 12 -1.76 -15.47 7.03
N LYS A 13 -1.44 -16.77 7.02
CA LYS A 13 -0.63 -17.38 5.96
C LYS A 13 -1.41 -17.43 4.65
N ARG A 14 -2.67 -17.86 4.71
CA ARG A 14 -3.55 -17.87 3.54
C ARG A 14 -3.72 -16.49 2.91
N PHE A 15 -3.80 -15.44 3.74
CA PHE A 15 -3.99 -14.06 3.27
C PHE A 15 -2.68 -13.31 2.99
N ASN A 16 -1.52 -13.91 3.28
CA ASN A 16 -0.22 -13.27 3.18
C ASN A 16 -0.16 -11.90 3.90
N ILE A 17 -0.74 -11.82 5.11
CA ILE A 17 -0.79 -10.59 5.92
C ILE A 17 0.01 -10.74 7.20
N HIS A 18 0.49 -9.61 7.71
CA HIS A 18 1.17 -9.49 9.00
C HIS A 18 0.79 -8.17 9.68
N VAL A 19 0.73 -8.19 11.02
CA VAL A 19 0.44 -6.99 11.81
C VAL A 19 1.76 -6.36 12.26
N VAL A 20 1.93 -5.07 11.99
CA VAL A 20 3.10 -4.29 12.44
C VAL A 20 2.98 -4.01 13.95
N GLN A 21 3.93 -4.50 14.74
CA GLN A 21 3.92 -4.41 16.21
C GLN A 21 5.05 -3.54 16.78
N HIS A 22 6.07 -3.25 15.98
CA HIS A 22 7.24 -2.45 16.35
C HIS A 22 7.56 -1.48 15.20
N LEU A 23 8.53 -0.58 15.41
CA LEU A 23 9.03 0.25 14.32
C LEU A 23 9.62 -0.66 13.24
N THR A 24 8.99 -0.65 12.07
CA THR A 24 9.37 -1.49 10.92
C THR A 24 9.75 -0.57 9.76
N PRO A 25 10.85 -0.84 9.04
CA PRO A 25 11.16 -0.13 7.80
C PRO A 25 9.98 -0.19 6.83
N PHE A 26 9.74 0.91 6.13
CA PHE A 26 8.67 0.96 5.15
C PHE A 26 8.96 -0.03 4.00
N PRO A 27 7.99 -0.86 3.57
CA PRO A 27 8.25 -1.89 2.57
C PRO A 27 8.61 -1.25 1.23
N THR A 28 9.68 -1.71 0.59
CA THR A 28 10.09 -1.28 -0.75
C THR A 28 10.01 -2.44 -1.72
N ARG A 29 9.61 -2.20 -2.96
CA ARG A 29 9.62 -3.20 -4.04
C ARG A 29 10.62 -2.79 -5.12
N LYS A 30 11.29 -3.76 -5.74
CA LYS A 30 12.07 -3.56 -6.96
C LYS A 30 11.42 -4.33 -8.10
N ASN A 31 11.43 -3.74 -9.29
CA ASN A 31 11.01 -4.45 -10.50
C ASN A 31 12.07 -5.45 -10.98
N ASN A 32 11.76 -6.18 -12.05
CA ASN A 32 12.67 -7.15 -12.69
C ASN A 32 14.00 -6.53 -13.16
N ASN A 33 14.06 -5.21 -13.33
CA ASN A 33 15.25 -4.47 -13.75
C ASN A 33 16.04 -3.90 -12.56
N GLY A 34 15.64 -4.20 -11.32
CA GLY A 34 16.30 -3.74 -10.11
C GLY A 34 16.01 -2.28 -9.71
N LYS A 35 15.14 -1.57 -10.45
CA LYS A 35 14.69 -0.21 -10.10
C LYS A 35 13.66 -0.30 -8.96
N GLN A 36 13.70 0.63 -8.02
CA GLN A 36 12.63 0.76 -7.01
C GLN A 36 11.31 1.10 -7.71
N GLU A 37 10.24 0.41 -7.32
CA GLU A 37 8.88 0.70 -7.74
C GLU A 37 8.15 1.47 -6.65
N PRO A 38 7.25 2.39 -7.03
CA PRO A 38 6.37 3.05 -6.09
C PRO A 38 5.59 2.05 -5.24
N VAL A 39 5.46 2.35 -3.96
CA VAL A 39 4.67 1.53 -3.04
C VAL A 39 3.21 1.94 -3.12
N ALA A 40 2.32 0.98 -3.42
CA ALA A 40 0.88 1.18 -3.32
C ALA A 40 0.35 0.70 -1.96
N ILE A 41 -0.51 1.49 -1.33
CA ILE A 41 -1.11 1.25 -0.02
C ILE A 41 -2.63 1.26 -0.17
N GLY A 42 -3.29 0.24 0.37
CA GLY A 42 -4.75 0.20 0.50
C GLY A 42 -5.20 0.78 1.85
N ILE A 43 -6.19 1.66 1.81
CA ILE A 43 -6.87 2.22 2.99
C ILE A 43 -8.33 1.77 2.95
N ASN A 44 -8.81 1.17 4.03
CA ASN A 44 -10.17 0.69 4.16
C ASN A 44 -10.91 1.45 5.27
N SER A 45 -12.17 1.81 5.02
CA SER A 45 -13.08 2.38 6.01
C SER A 45 -14.45 1.72 5.90
N PHE A 46 -14.94 1.19 7.02
CA PHE A 46 -16.22 0.47 7.11
C PHE A 46 -17.10 1.14 8.18
N GLY A 47 -18.20 1.74 7.76
CA GLY A 47 -19.16 2.38 8.64
C GLY A 47 -20.24 1.41 9.11
N MET A 48 -20.67 1.52 10.37
CA MET A 48 -21.70 0.65 10.95
C MET A 48 -23.05 0.71 10.21
N GLY A 49 -23.36 1.82 9.54
CA GLY A 49 -24.56 1.97 8.69
C GLY A 49 -24.48 1.25 7.34
N GLY A 50 -23.36 0.56 7.06
CA GLY A 50 -23.15 -0.18 5.81
C GLY A 50 -22.40 0.59 4.73
N ASN A 51 -22.09 1.87 4.95
CA ASN A 51 -21.25 2.65 4.03
C ASN A 51 -19.79 2.16 4.10
N ASN A 52 -19.23 1.86 2.94
CA ASN A 52 -17.85 1.39 2.81
C ASN A 52 -17.08 2.28 1.84
N ALA A 53 -15.81 2.51 2.14
CA ALA A 53 -14.89 3.22 1.27
C ALA A 53 -13.54 2.49 1.21
N HIS A 54 -12.96 2.45 0.02
CA HIS A 54 -11.64 1.91 -0.23
C HIS A 54 -10.84 2.91 -1.08
N ALA A 55 -9.61 3.16 -0.70
CA ALA A 55 -8.69 4.01 -1.45
C ALA A 55 -7.36 3.28 -1.65
N ILE A 56 -6.79 3.44 -2.84
CA ILE A 56 -5.43 3.04 -3.14
C ILE A 56 -4.60 4.31 -3.29
N VAL A 57 -3.52 4.41 -2.55
CA VAL A 57 -2.59 5.54 -2.60
C VAL A 57 -1.24 5.01 -3.03
N GLU A 58 -0.61 5.68 -3.98
CA GLU A 58 0.73 5.35 -4.45
C GLU A 58 1.75 6.38 -3.94
N GLU A 59 2.94 5.90 -3.62
CA GLU A 59 4.08 6.76 -3.33
C GLU A 59 4.37 7.71 -4.50
N TYR A 60 4.51 9.00 -4.20
CA TYR A 60 4.81 9.99 -5.21
C TYR A 60 6.31 10.02 -5.57
N HIS A 61 6.63 9.81 -6.85
CA HIS A 61 7.99 9.94 -7.38
C HIS A 61 8.13 11.18 -8.28
N PRO A 62 8.92 12.21 -7.88
CA PRO A 62 9.03 13.47 -8.60
C PRO A 62 9.47 13.35 -10.07
N SER A 63 10.29 12.35 -10.40
CA SER A 63 10.86 12.15 -11.74
C SER A 63 9.90 11.56 -12.77
N GLU A 64 8.74 11.03 -12.37
CA GLU A 64 7.78 10.41 -13.30
C GLU A 64 6.77 11.40 -13.87
N ARG A 65 6.68 12.62 -13.30
CA ARG A 65 5.77 13.68 -13.78
C ARG A 65 6.26 14.35 -15.07
N THR A 66 7.54 14.22 -15.43
CA THR A 66 8.15 14.98 -16.53
C THR A 66 7.77 14.48 -17.93
N ASN A 67 7.11 13.32 -18.05
CA ASN A 67 6.75 12.73 -19.33
C ASN A 67 5.29 12.99 -19.78
N LEU A 68 4.40 13.47 -18.90
CA LEU A 68 3.02 13.77 -19.29
C LEU A 68 2.85 15.15 -19.99
N THR A 69 3.88 16.01 -19.97
CA THR A 69 3.79 17.35 -20.58
C THR A 69 4.52 17.46 -21.93
N LYS A 70 5.02 16.34 -22.50
CA LYS A 70 5.77 16.37 -23.77
C LYS A 70 4.98 15.95 -25.01
N ASP A 71 3.72 15.51 -24.87
CA ASP A 71 2.91 14.99 -25.99
C ASP A 71 1.81 15.94 -26.47
N SER A 72 1.92 17.24 -26.21
CA SER A 72 0.94 18.26 -26.64
C SER A 72 1.55 19.32 -27.56
N SER A 73 2.42 18.90 -28.49
CA SER A 73 2.91 19.74 -29.58
C SER A 73 3.25 18.88 -30.80
N ALA A 74 2.22 18.54 -31.58
CA ALA A 74 2.33 18.15 -32.98
C ALA A 74 1.19 18.82 -33.75
#